data_AF-A0A7R8Z332-F1
#
_entry.id   AF-A0A7R8Z332-F1
#
_cell.length_a   1.000
_cell.length_b   1.000
_cell.length_c   1.000
_cell.angle_alpha   90.00
_cell.angle_beta   90.00
_cell.angle_gamma   90.00
#
_symmetry.space_group_name_H-M   'P 1'
#
loop_
_entity.id
_entity.type
_entity.pdbx_description
1 polymer ?
#
loop_
_entity_poly.entity_id
_entity_poly.type
_entity_poly.pdbx_seq_one_letter_code
_entity_poly.pdbx_strand_id
1 'polypeptide(L)'
;MEILVFISTEVFDPFLKDYLDHFKHQSIMTNDFIKYLNEYFPDNKDLKSFDWELWLNTPGMPPVIPTYDTTLADDCIKLSKKWVSWDGQGDCPFQISDLSSFTAQQVKEFVALLLHEAPLSLRKLKTMDKVYDLSSKTNTEIRFRDLYAWEAARERAIARFEETKSNFMYVARSLLARDLNLKE
;
A
#
# COMPACT_ATOMS: atom_id res chain seq x y z
N MET A 1 -9.71 7.71 -7.60
CA MET A 1 -10.23 6.78 -8.63
C MET A 1 -11.60 6.29 -8.17
N GLU A 2 -12.53 7.22 -7.89
CA GLU A 2 -13.83 6.95 -7.21
C GLU A 2 -15.02 7.63 -7.88
N ILE A 3 -14.79 8.55 -8.82
CA ILE A 3 -15.80 8.91 -9.83
C ILE A 3 -16.23 7.68 -10.63
N LEU A 4 -15.38 6.65 -10.66
CA LEU A 4 -15.65 5.37 -11.30
C LEU A 4 -16.76 4.53 -10.62
N VAL A 5 -17.15 4.85 -9.39
CA VAL A 5 -18.27 4.14 -8.73
C VAL A 5 -19.61 4.57 -9.32
N PHE A 6 -19.71 5.80 -9.85
CA PHE A 6 -20.91 6.34 -10.51
C PHE A 6 -20.83 6.30 -12.03
N ILE A 7 -19.63 6.10 -12.57
CA ILE A 7 -19.33 6.16 -14.00
C ILE A 7 -18.45 4.96 -14.33
N SER A 8 -18.95 3.97 -15.06
CA SER A 8 -18.13 2.81 -15.41
C SER A 8 -16.86 3.22 -16.17
N THR A 9 -15.81 2.39 -16.11
CA THR A 9 -14.54 2.66 -16.81
C THR A 9 -14.76 2.97 -18.30
N GLU A 10 -15.67 2.25 -18.95
CA GLU A 10 -16.02 2.47 -20.36
C GLU A 10 -16.58 3.86 -20.66
N VAL A 11 -17.27 4.46 -19.69
CA VAL A 11 -17.85 5.80 -19.79
C VAL A 11 -16.87 6.88 -19.33
N PHE A 12 -16.00 6.56 -18.37
CA PHE A 12 -15.02 7.50 -17.82
C PHE A 12 -13.79 7.68 -18.72
N ASP A 13 -13.35 6.64 -19.45
CA ASP A 13 -12.18 6.74 -20.32
C ASP A 13 -12.34 7.79 -21.45
N PRO A 14 -13.49 7.86 -22.16
CA PRO A 14 -13.75 8.95 -23.11
C PRO A 14 -13.77 10.33 -22.45
N PHE A 15 -14.36 10.46 -21.26
CA PHE A 15 -14.36 11.71 -20.49
C PHE A 15 -12.93 12.13 -20.13
N LEU A 16 -12.10 11.21 -19.64
CA LEU A 16 -10.74 11.54 -19.23
C LEU A 16 -9.91 12.05 -20.41
N LYS A 17 -10.06 11.43 -21.58
CA LYS A 17 -9.39 11.89 -22.80
C LYS A 17 -9.86 13.29 -23.18
N ASP A 18 -11.17 13.51 -23.22
CA ASP A 18 -11.77 14.78 -23.58
C ASP A 18 -11.42 15.90 -22.59
N TYR A 19 -11.42 15.60 -21.29
CA TYR A 19 -10.97 16.49 -20.22
C TYR A 19 -9.51 16.93 -20.40
N LEU A 20 -8.61 15.99 -20.71
CA LEU A 20 -7.19 16.30 -20.95
C LEU A 20 -7.00 17.16 -22.20
N ASP A 21 -7.78 16.92 -23.25
CA ASP A 21 -7.75 17.74 -24.47
C ASP A 21 -8.34 19.13 -24.25
N HIS A 22 -9.44 19.25 -23.49
CA HIS A 22 -10.12 20.51 -23.17
C HIS A 22 -9.23 21.47 -22.36
N PHE A 23 -8.55 20.95 -21.33
CA PHE A 23 -7.69 21.75 -20.44
C PHE A 23 -6.21 21.71 -20.80
N LYS A 24 -5.87 21.23 -22.01
CA LYS A 24 -4.49 21.15 -22.46
C LYS A 24 -3.82 22.53 -22.43
N HIS A 25 -2.61 22.57 -21.88
CA HIS A 25 -1.81 23.80 -21.72
C HIS A 25 -2.40 24.85 -20.78
N GLN A 26 -3.36 24.47 -19.93
CA GLN A 26 -3.98 25.36 -18.95
C GLN A 26 -3.68 24.88 -17.51
N SER A 27 -3.86 25.78 -16.56
CA SER A 27 -3.92 25.44 -15.13
C SER A 27 -5.35 25.66 -14.65
N ILE A 28 -5.88 24.71 -13.91
CA ILE A 28 -7.29 24.69 -13.49
C ILE A 28 -7.41 24.49 -11.99
N MET A 29 -8.54 24.90 -11.45
CA MET A 29 -8.92 24.70 -10.05
C MET A 29 -9.86 23.50 -9.93
N THR A 30 -10.02 22.96 -8.71
CA THR A 30 -10.94 21.86 -8.42
C THR A 30 -12.38 22.18 -8.87
N ASN A 31 -12.82 23.44 -8.77
CA ASN A 31 -14.15 23.86 -9.21
C ASN A 31 -14.33 23.79 -10.74
N ASP A 32 -13.27 24.03 -11.51
CA ASP A 32 -13.32 23.89 -12.97
C ASP A 32 -13.52 22.42 -13.36
N PHE A 33 -12.84 21.51 -12.64
CA PHE A 33 -13.03 20.07 -12.79
C PHE A 33 -14.46 19.64 -12.47
N ILE A 34 -15.02 20.03 -11.31
CA ILE A 34 -16.38 19.67 -10.92
C ILE A 34 -17.40 20.19 -11.93
N LYS A 35 -17.22 21.45 -12.39
CA LYS A 35 -18.08 22.05 -13.40
C LYS A 35 -18.04 21.25 -14.70
N TYR A 36 -16.84 20.96 -15.21
CA TYR A 36 -16.67 20.21 -16.45
C TYR A 36 -17.26 18.80 -16.37
N LEU A 37 -17.04 18.11 -15.24
CA LEU A 37 -17.59 16.78 -15.00
C LEU A 37 -19.13 16.78 -15.05
N ASN A 38 -19.79 17.78 -14.45
CA ASN A 38 -21.24 17.92 -14.49
C ASN A 38 -21.76 18.31 -15.88
N GLU A 39 -21.01 19.12 -16.64
CA GLU A 39 -21.35 19.50 -18.01
C GLU A 39 -21.23 18.32 -18.99
N TYR A 40 -20.23 17.45 -18.80
CA TYR A 40 -20.03 16.27 -19.61
C TYR A 40 -21.06 15.16 -19.32
N PHE A 41 -21.54 15.07 -18.07
CA PHE A 41 -22.52 14.08 -17.63
C PHE A 41 -23.80 14.73 -17.08
N PRO A 42 -24.56 15.49 -17.90
CA PRO A 42 -25.68 16.30 -17.42
C PRO A 42 -26.85 15.47 -16.86
N ASP A 43 -26.99 14.22 -17.30
CA ASP A 43 -28.08 13.31 -16.91
C ASP A 43 -27.74 12.41 -15.72
N ASN A 44 -26.49 12.46 -15.22
CA ASN A 44 -26.07 11.63 -14.10
C ASN A 44 -26.60 12.21 -12.76
N LYS A 45 -27.59 11.52 -12.17
CA LYS A 45 -28.24 11.94 -10.92
C LYS A 45 -27.34 11.77 -9.70
N ASP A 46 -26.41 10.82 -9.75
CA ASP A 46 -25.51 10.55 -8.63
C ASP A 46 -24.47 11.66 -8.48
N LEU A 47 -23.93 12.19 -9.60
CA LEU A 47 -23.05 13.36 -9.58
C LEU A 47 -23.72 14.62 -8.98
N LYS A 48 -25.02 14.80 -9.24
CA LYS A 48 -25.79 15.95 -8.72
C LYS A 48 -26.10 15.85 -7.23
N SER A 49 -26.20 14.62 -6.71
CA SER A 49 -26.45 14.35 -5.30
C SER A 49 -25.16 14.05 -4.51
N PHE A 50 -24.00 14.07 -5.17
CA PHE A 50 -22.72 13.81 -4.56
C PHE A 50 -22.30 14.94 -3.60
N ASP A 51 -21.87 14.55 -2.41
CA ASP A 51 -21.44 15.48 -1.36
C ASP A 51 -19.98 15.90 -1.57
N TRP A 52 -19.77 16.90 -2.45
CA TRP A 52 -18.44 17.41 -2.76
C TRP A 52 -17.71 18.02 -1.55
N GLU A 53 -18.46 18.60 -0.60
CA GLU A 53 -17.87 19.23 0.58
C GLU A 53 -17.27 18.18 1.51
N LEU A 54 -18.03 17.11 1.77
CA LEU A 54 -17.56 15.96 2.55
C LEU A 54 -16.30 15.37 1.93
N TRP A 55 -16.26 15.20 0.61
CA TRP A 55 -15.14 14.53 -0.06
C TRP A 55 -13.88 15.39 -0.24
N LEU A 56 -14.03 16.70 -0.46
CA LEU A 56 -12.90 17.56 -0.82
C LEU A 56 -12.37 18.38 0.36
N ASN A 57 -13.22 18.69 1.34
CA ASN A 57 -12.92 19.69 2.36
C ASN A 57 -12.97 19.14 3.80
N THR A 58 -13.43 17.90 4.02
CA THR A 58 -13.41 17.30 5.36
C THR A 58 -12.17 16.42 5.59
N PRO A 59 -11.60 16.45 6.81
CA PRO A 59 -10.44 15.62 7.14
C PRO A 59 -10.86 14.18 7.48
N GLY A 60 -9.94 13.24 7.29
CA GLY A 60 -10.11 11.83 7.66
C GLY A 60 -10.17 10.90 6.45
N MET A 61 -10.65 9.68 6.70
CA MET A 61 -10.88 8.71 5.62
C MET A 61 -12.16 9.07 4.87
N PRO A 62 -12.22 8.85 3.55
CA PRO A 62 -13.45 9.02 2.79
C PRO A 62 -14.63 8.24 3.40
N PRO A 63 -15.86 8.77 3.34
CA PRO A 63 -17.03 8.19 4.00
C PRO A 63 -17.49 6.86 3.38
N VAL A 64 -17.13 6.62 2.12
CA VAL A 64 -17.48 5.41 1.37
C VAL A 64 -16.20 4.74 0.93
N ILE A 65 -16.01 3.49 1.33
CA ILE A 65 -14.91 2.64 0.89
C ILE A 65 -15.41 1.81 -0.29
N PRO A 66 -14.84 1.96 -1.51
CA PRO A 66 -15.21 1.16 -2.66
C PRO A 66 -15.04 -0.35 -2.40
N THR A 67 -15.83 -1.15 -3.11
CA THR A 67 -15.58 -2.60 -3.16
C THR A 67 -14.43 -2.85 -4.13
N TYR A 68 -13.31 -3.31 -3.61
CA TYR A 68 -12.14 -3.68 -4.41
C TYR A 68 -12.15 -5.17 -4.72
N ASP A 69 -11.57 -5.55 -5.86
CA ASP A 69 -11.22 -6.95 -6.09
C ASP A 69 -10.08 -7.34 -5.14
N THR A 70 -10.39 -8.20 -4.18
CA THR A 70 -9.45 -8.66 -3.16
C THR A 70 -8.75 -9.96 -3.54
N THR A 71 -8.93 -10.50 -4.75
CA THR A 71 -8.40 -11.82 -5.14
C THR A 71 -6.92 -12.00 -4.81
N LEU A 72 -6.08 -10.99 -5.09
CA LEU A 72 -4.64 -11.04 -4.77
C LEU A 72 -4.33 -10.83 -3.29
N ALA A 73 -5.17 -10.08 -2.58
CA ALA A 73 -5.02 -9.80 -1.16
C ALA A 73 -5.49 -10.98 -0.30
N ASP A 74 -6.49 -11.74 -0.75
CA ASP A 74 -7.08 -12.86 -0.02
C ASP A 74 -6.04 -13.91 0.35
N ASP A 75 -5.10 -14.22 -0.55
CA ASP A 75 -4.02 -15.17 -0.26
C ASP A 75 -3.03 -14.61 0.75
N CYS A 76 -2.74 -13.30 0.70
CA CYS A 76 -1.91 -12.61 1.70
C CYS A 76 -2.59 -12.63 3.08
N ILE A 77 -3.91 -12.38 3.13
CA ILE A 77 -4.73 -12.41 4.34
C ILE A 77 -4.79 -13.82 4.92
N LYS A 78 -5.00 -14.85 4.10
CA LYS A 78 -5.01 -16.26 4.54
C LYS A 78 -3.67 -16.63 5.16
N LEU A 79 -2.56 -16.30 4.51
CA LEU A 79 -1.23 -16.61 5.02
C LEU A 79 -0.93 -15.84 6.32
N SER A 80 -1.25 -14.54 6.37
CA SER A 80 -1.12 -13.72 7.57
C SER A 80 -1.89 -14.30 8.76
N LYS A 81 -3.17 -14.64 8.58
CA LYS A 81 -3.99 -15.28 9.62
C LYS A 81 -3.42 -16.61 10.10
N LYS A 82 -2.87 -17.41 9.18
CA LYS A 82 -2.21 -18.69 9.53
C LYS A 82 -0.98 -18.43 10.42
N TRP A 83 -0.17 -17.41 10.13
CA TRP A 83 0.97 -17.01 10.96
C TRP A 83 0.58 -16.45 12.33
N VAL A 84 -0.48 -15.65 12.39
CA VAL A 84 -0.98 -15.08 13.64
C VAL A 84 -1.52 -16.18 14.57
N SER A 85 -2.32 -17.10 14.02
CA SER A 85 -2.96 -18.21 14.76
C SER A 85 -2.01 -19.30 15.24
N TRP A 86 -0.90 -19.55 14.53
CA TRP A 86 0.12 -20.49 14.99
C TRP A 86 0.82 -19.96 16.25
N ASP A 87 0.88 -20.72 17.34
CA ASP A 87 1.44 -20.30 18.63
C ASP A 87 2.98 -20.17 18.65
N GLY A 88 3.65 -20.58 17.57
CA GLY A 88 5.12 -20.60 17.49
C GLY A 88 5.75 -21.86 18.07
N GLN A 89 4.95 -22.82 18.54
CA GLN A 89 5.39 -24.09 19.13
C GLN A 89 5.12 -25.27 18.19
N GLY A 90 5.79 -26.39 18.45
CA GLY A 90 5.72 -27.58 17.59
C GLY A 90 6.45 -27.42 16.25
N ASP A 91 6.09 -28.30 15.31
CA ASP A 91 6.63 -28.31 13.96
C ASP A 91 6.17 -27.09 13.16
N CYS A 92 7.07 -26.51 12.38
CA CYS A 92 6.78 -25.36 11.54
C CYS A 92 5.85 -25.77 10.39
N PRO A 93 4.60 -25.27 10.31
CA PRO A 93 3.65 -25.66 9.27
C PRO A 93 3.79 -24.82 7.97
N PHE A 94 4.89 -24.07 7.87
CA PHE A 94 5.19 -23.12 6.79
C PHE A 94 6.41 -23.56 6.01
N GLN A 95 6.39 -23.29 4.70
CA GLN A 95 7.47 -23.65 3.78
C GLN A 95 7.72 -22.52 2.79
N ILE A 96 8.94 -22.45 2.23
CA ILE A 96 9.31 -21.40 1.29
C ILE A 96 8.38 -21.29 0.07
N SER A 97 7.73 -22.41 -0.30
CA SER A 97 6.73 -22.45 -1.36
C SER A 97 5.49 -21.60 -1.09
N ASP A 98 5.18 -21.25 0.17
CA ASP A 98 4.05 -20.38 0.53
C ASP A 98 4.17 -19.00 -0.12
N LEU A 99 5.40 -18.52 -0.38
CA LEU A 99 5.66 -17.25 -1.06
C LEU A 99 6.00 -17.41 -2.55
N SER A 100 6.05 -18.64 -3.08
CA SER A 100 6.48 -18.88 -4.46
C SER A 100 5.50 -18.33 -5.50
N SER A 101 4.21 -18.26 -5.16
CA SER A 101 3.16 -17.65 -5.99
C SER A 101 3.02 -16.15 -5.77
N PHE A 102 3.71 -15.58 -4.77
CA PHE A 102 3.54 -14.17 -4.40
C PHE A 102 4.43 -13.28 -5.24
N THR A 103 3.85 -12.21 -5.77
CA THR A 103 4.60 -11.08 -6.30
C THR A 103 5.30 -10.30 -5.17
N ALA A 104 6.28 -9.47 -5.51
CA ALA A 104 6.93 -8.60 -4.52
C ALA A 104 5.93 -7.70 -3.76
N GLN A 105 4.85 -7.26 -4.43
CA GLN A 105 3.80 -6.46 -3.80
C GLN A 105 2.95 -7.29 -2.82
N GLN A 106 2.65 -8.54 -3.14
CA GLN A 106 1.94 -9.44 -2.21
C GLN A 106 2.80 -9.81 -1.00
N VAL A 107 4.12 -9.95 -1.16
CA VAL A 107 5.02 -10.13 0.00
C VAL A 107 5.00 -8.89 0.89
N LYS A 108 5.05 -7.68 0.32
CA LYS A 108 4.90 -6.43 1.09
C LYS A 108 3.56 -6.38 1.82
N GLU A 109 2.47 -6.70 1.14
CA GLU A 109 1.13 -6.72 1.74
C GLU A 109 1.03 -7.74 2.88
N PHE A 110 1.55 -8.95 2.68
CA PHE A 110 1.62 -9.97 3.72
C PHE A 110 2.35 -9.46 4.97
N VAL A 111 3.52 -8.82 4.82
CA VAL A 111 4.26 -8.27 5.96
C VAL A 111 3.49 -7.09 6.59
N ALA A 112 2.90 -6.21 5.78
CA ALA A 112 2.08 -5.10 6.26
C ALA A 112 0.89 -5.58 7.10
N LEU A 113 0.18 -6.62 6.65
CA LEU A 113 -0.92 -7.23 7.40
C LEU A 113 -0.46 -7.76 8.77
N LEU A 114 0.73 -8.34 8.86
CA LEU A 114 1.29 -8.80 10.14
C LEU A 114 1.68 -7.65 11.08
N LEU A 115 1.98 -6.46 10.54
CA LEU A 115 2.30 -5.27 11.34
C LEU A 115 1.06 -4.61 11.94
N HIS A 116 -0.11 -4.83 11.34
CA HIS A 116 -1.39 -4.36 11.89
C HIS A 116 -1.92 -5.24 13.04
N GLU A 117 -1.36 -6.43 13.21
CA GLU A 117 -1.74 -7.39 14.25
C GLU A 117 -0.95 -7.17 15.55
N ALA A 118 -1.34 -7.90 16.62
CA ALA A 118 -0.58 -7.87 17.86
C ALA A 118 0.89 -8.30 17.64
N PRO A 119 1.86 -7.71 18.39
CA PRO A 119 3.27 -8.00 18.18
C PRO A 119 3.58 -9.49 18.19
N LEU A 120 4.12 -9.99 17.07
CA LEU A 120 4.54 -11.38 16.95
C LEU A 120 5.71 -11.65 17.91
N SER A 121 5.72 -12.83 18.52
CA SER A 121 6.84 -13.22 19.40
C SER A 121 8.15 -13.33 18.62
N LEU A 122 9.27 -13.05 19.30
CA LEU A 122 10.62 -13.16 18.71
C LEU A 122 10.86 -14.53 18.06
N ARG A 123 10.29 -15.60 18.63
CA ARG A 123 10.38 -16.95 18.08
C ARG A 123 9.70 -17.07 16.71
N LYS A 124 8.47 -16.55 16.57
CA LYS A 124 7.76 -16.56 15.27
C LYS A 124 8.55 -15.78 14.22
N LEU A 125 9.06 -14.60 14.58
CA LEU A 125 9.85 -13.76 13.66
C LEU A 125 11.13 -14.46 13.20
N LYS A 126 11.87 -15.11 14.11
CA LYS A 126 13.06 -15.90 13.76
C LYS A 126 12.73 -17.08 12.85
N THR A 127 11.62 -17.78 13.11
CA THR A 127 11.18 -18.87 12.23
C THR A 127 10.77 -18.34 10.86
N MET A 128 10.05 -17.23 10.79
CA MET A 128 9.63 -16.61 9.53
C MET A 128 10.82 -16.19 8.67
N ASP A 129 11.82 -15.53 9.26
CA ASP A 129 13.06 -15.18 8.58
C ASP A 129 13.82 -16.44 8.11
N LYS A 130 13.84 -17.51 8.91
CA LYS A 130 14.46 -18.79 8.51
C LYS A 130 13.73 -19.48 7.35
N VAL A 131 12.40 -19.40 7.28
CA VAL A 131 11.60 -20.10 6.25
C VAL A 131 11.59 -19.30 4.94
N TYR A 132 11.46 -17.98 5.02
CA TYR A 132 11.23 -17.12 3.86
C TYR A 132 12.44 -16.28 3.44
N ASP A 133 13.47 -16.21 4.30
CA ASP A 133 14.70 -15.48 4.08
C ASP A 133 14.43 -14.01 3.71
N LEU A 134 13.57 -13.36 4.51
CA LEU A 134 13.10 -11.98 4.26
C LEU A 134 14.24 -10.96 4.41
N SER A 135 15.15 -11.20 5.34
CA SER A 135 16.30 -10.31 5.59
C SER A 135 17.34 -10.29 4.46
N SER A 136 17.42 -11.36 3.64
CA SER A 136 18.33 -11.44 2.50
C SER A 136 17.78 -10.83 1.22
N LYS A 137 16.45 -10.63 1.14
CA LYS A 137 15.78 -10.07 -0.05
C LYS A 137 16.44 -8.75 -0.45
N THR A 138 16.44 -8.43 -1.74
CA THR A 138 17.06 -7.20 -2.26
C THR A 138 16.14 -6.00 -2.22
N ASN A 139 14.81 -6.22 -2.19
CA ASN A 139 13.81 -5.17 -2.19
C ASN A 139 13.88 -4.30 -0.92
N THR A 140 14.16 -3.01 -1.09
CA THR A 140 14.39 -2.07 0.02
C THR A 140 13.18 -1.90 0.94
N GLU A 141 11.96 -2.02 0.43
CA GLU A 141 10.74 -1.85 1.22
C GLU A 141 10.55 -3.01 2.19
N ILE A 142 10.69 -4.24 1.66
CA ILE A 142 10.64 -5.47 2.48
C ILE A 142 11.80 -5.47 3.47
N ARG A 143 12.99 -5.04 3.05
CA ARG A 143 14.21 -5.09 3.87
C ARG A 143 14.25 -4.08 5.00
N PHE A 144 13.85 -2.84 4.75
CA PHE A 144 14.10 -1.73 5.67
C PHE A 144 12.82 -1.28 6.35
N ARG A 145 11.81 -0.92 5.57
CA ARG A 145 10.59 -0.31 6.10
C ARG A 145 9.79 -1.31 6.93
N ASP A 146 9.49 -2.46 6.35
CA ASP A 146 8.55 -3.40 6.96
C ASP A 146 9.21 -4.19 8.12
N LEU A 147 10.51 -4.50 8.03
CA LEU A 147 11.26 -5.13 9.12
C LEU A 147 11.60 -4.17 10.27
N TYR A 148 11.80 -2.87 10.02
CA TYR A 148 12.10 -1.90 11.07
C TYR A 148 10.97 -1.76 12.09
N ALA A 149 9.72 -1.95 11.64
CA ALA A 149 8.54 -1.89 12.50
C ALA A 149 8.55 -3.01 13.57
N TRP A 150 9.32 -4.08 13.38
CA TRP A 150 9.61 -5.05 14.44
C TRP A 150 10.81 -4.61 15.27
N GLU A 151 10.58 -4.38 16.57
CA GLU A 151 11.61 -3.93 17.51
C GLU A 151 12.89 -4.78 17.46
N ALA A 152 12.74 -6.10 17.37
CA ALA A 152 13.86 -7.04 17.31
C ALA A 152 14.68 -7.00 16.00
N ALA A 153 14.16 -6.40 14.94
CA ALA A 153 14.84 -6.27 13.65
C ALA A 153 15.33 -4.84 13.37
N ARG A 154 14.91 -3.86 14.17
CA ARG A 154 15.26 -2.45 14.04
C ARG A 154 16.77 -2.19 13.96
N GLU A 155 17.55 -2.68 14.92
CA GLU A 155 19.00 -2.44 14.94
C GLU A 155 19.70 -3.02 13.70
N ARG A 156 19.27 -4.20 13.24
CA ARG A 156 19.79 -4.83 12.02
C ARG A 156 19.43 -4.04 10.77
N ALA A 157 18.21 -3.52 10.69
CA ALA A 157 17.75 -2.68 9.58
C ALA A 157 18.56 -1.37 9.52
N ILE A 158 18.80 -0.71 10.66
CA ILE A 158 19.60 0.52 10.75
C ILE A 158 21.05 0.24 10.36
N ALA A 159 21.70 -0.77 10.97
CA ALA A 159 23.09 -1.09 10.67
C ALA A 159 23.29 -1.38 9.18
N ARG A 160 22.38 -2.14 8.57
CA ARG A 160 22.44 -2.44 7.15
C ARG A 160 22.18 -1.23 6.26
N PHE A 161 21.28 -0.33 6.67
CA PHE A 161 21.07 0.92 5.97
C PHE A 161 22.34 1.77 5.99
N GLU A 162 23.00 1.91 7.14
CA GLU A 162 24.26 2.64 7.29
C GLU A 162 25.39 2.09 6.40
N GLU A 163 25.50 0.77 6.27
CA GLU A 163 26.45 0.12 5.36
C GLU A 163 26.16 0.39 3.87
N THR A 164 24.89 0.47 3.51
CA THR A 164 24.46 0.49 2.09
C THR A 164 23.97 1.85 1.61
N LYS A 165 23.88 2.85 2.49
CA LYS A 165 23.31 4.17 2.19
C LYS A 165 24.03 4.92 1.08
N SER A 166 25.32 4.67 0.86
CA SER A 166 26.11 5.26 -0.23
C SER A 166 25.68 4.79 -1.62
N ASN A 167 25.00 3.64 -1.71
CA ASN A 167 24.58 3.05 -2.97
C ASN A 167 23.20 3.58 -3.44
N PHE A 168 22.47 4.29 -2.56
CA PHE A 168 21.17 4.84 -2.89
C PHE A 168 21.28 6.25 -3.47
N MET A 169 20.40 6.56 -4.43
CA MET A 169 20.17 7.94 -4.85
C MET A 169 19.72 8.79 -3.66
N TYR A 170 20.07 10.07 -3.67
CA TYR A 170 19.80 11.02 -2.58
C TYR A 170 18.36 10.95 -2.08
N VAL A 171 17.36 10.98 -2.98
CA VAL A 171 15.94 10.95 -2.63
C VAL A 171 15.55 9.66 -1.91
N ALA A 172 15.96 8.50 -2.44
CA ALA A 172 15.66 7.20 -1.83
C ALA A 172 16.29 7.06 -0.44
N ARG A 173 17.54 7.52 -0.30
CA ARG A 173 18.24 7.55 0.99
C ARG A 173 17.52 8.42 2.01
N SER A 174 17.09 9.61 1.62
CA SER A 174 16.44 10.58 2.52
C SER A 174 15.07 10.08 2.99
N LEU A 175 14.29 9.47 2.07
CA LEU A 175 13.00 8.85 2.41
C LEU A 175 13.19 7.67 3.38
N LEU A 176 14.13 6.77 3.09
CA LEU A 176 14.42 5.63 3.98
C LEU A 176 14.95 6.07 5.34
N ALA A 177 15.85 7.07 5.40
CA ALA A 177 16.36 7.60 6.67
C ALA A 177 15.21 8.13 7.54
N ARG A 178 14.26 8.87 6.93
CA ARG A 178 13.06 9.36 7.60
C ARG A 178 12.17 8.21 8.10
N ASP A 179 11.92 7.21 7.27
CA ASP A 179 11.08 6.06 7.63
C ASP A 179 11.71 5.23 8.77
N LEU A 180 13.04 5.16 8.82
CA LEU A 180 13.81 4.53 9.90
C LEU A 180 13.99 5.44 11.14
N ASN A 181 13.38 6.63 11.16
CA ASN A 181 13.53 7.66 12.20
C ASN A 181 14.99 8.02 12.52
N LEU A 182 15.87 7.97 11.53
CA LEU A 182 17.26 8.41 11.64
C LEU A 182 17.29 9.92 11.41
N LYS A 183 18.01 10.65 12.28
CA LYS A 183 18.28 12.08 12.03
C LYS A 183 19.34 12.16 10.93
N GLU A 184 19.04 12.89 9.86
CA GLU A 184 20.05 13.26 8.85
C GLU A 184 21.16 14.14 9.44
#